data_AF-A0A523M4H7-F1
#
_entry.id   AF-A0A523M4H7-F1
#
_cell.length_a   1.000
_cell.length_b   1.000
_cell.length_c   1.000
_cell.angle_alpha   90.00
_cell.angle_beta   90.00
_cell.angle_gamma   90.00
#
_symmetry.space_group_name_H-M   'P 1'
#
loop_
_entity.id
_entity.type
_entity.pdbx_description
1 polymer ?
#
loop_
_entity_poly.entity_id
_entity_poly.type
_entity_poly.pdbx_seq_one_letter_code
_entity_poly.pdbx_strand_id
1 'polypeptide(L)'
;MSEQIPSTNHLIRFWTWRDLTHQQVAHDEADAAAFTERAGELRDEVEFLLSRGLSEGAEEALGALAEQDMSDFCIMVDLSQEMDLPGITPLANATRKHLEQFLDHEPWHSLMVDTDLTVALAMYENLAMREDNLPWYDVSPNLVRITARVLDQANVEHLRRFAGELQALHDHSAFELPQAVAELARYLVDTAAQRLGIEPPSIGARPPAEGQT
;
A
#
# COMPACT_ATOMS: atom_id res chain seq x y z
N MET A 1 -16.04 27.16 -9.23
CA MET A 1 -16.15 26.47 -7.92
C MET A 1 -14.93 25.59 -7.85
N SER A 2 -13.93 25.98 -7.06
CA SER A 2 -12.66 25.25 -6.98
C SER A 2 -12.87 24.08 -6.03
N GLU A 3 -12.78 22.86 -6.56
CA GLU A 3 -12.71 21.64 -5.76
C GLU A 3 -11.46 21.74 -4.87
N GLN A 4 -11.67 21.66 -3.56
CA GLN A 4 -10.59 21.56 -2.60
C GLN A 4 -9.93 20.20 -2.80
N ILE A 5 -8.72 20.21 -3.38
CA ILE A 5 -7.81 19.07 -3.34
C ILE A 5 -7.62 18.73 -1.85
N PRO A 6 -7.94 17.51 -1.40
CA PRO A 6 -7.78 17.14 0.00
C PRO A 6 -6.32 17.36 0.40
N SER A 7 -6.13 18.10 1.51
CA SER A 7 -4.81 18.57 1.92
C SER A 7 -3.86 17.40 2.15
N THR A 8 -2.59 17.60 1.79
CA THR A 8 -1.42 16.72 1.96
C THR A 8 -1.32 16.09 3.36
N ASN A 9 -1.97 16.64 4.37
CA ASN A 9 -2.08 16.07 5.73
C ASN A 9 -2.85 14.74 5.82
N HIS A 10 -3.81 14.46 4.93
CA HIS A 10 -4.49 13.16 4.92
C HIS A 10 -3.61 12.07 4.32
N LEU A 11 -2.86 12.43 3.27
CA LEU A 11 -1.83 11.58 2.70
C LEU A 11 -0.75 11.34 3.76
N ILE A 12 -0.17 12.36 4.41
CA ILE A 12 0.87 12.18 5.45
C ILE A 12 0.42 11.31 6.64
N ARG A 13 -0.86 11.36 7.06
CA ARG A 13 -1.44 10.43 8.06
C ARG A 13 -1.57 8.98 7.56
N PHE A 14 -1.63 8.78 6.26
CA PHE A 14 -1.72 7.47 5.60
C PHE A 14 -0.35 6.76 5.53
N TRP A 15 0.77 7.49 5.42
CA TRP A 15 2.15 6.93 5.57
C TRP A 15 2.40 6.39 6.97
N THR A 16 1.66 6.92 7.95
CA THR A 16 1.70 6.57 9.37
C THR A 16 1.02 5.26 9.73
N TRP A 17 0.45 4.56 8.76
CA TRP A 17 -0.43 3.45 9.10
C TRP A 17 0.15 2.08 8.74
N ARG A 18 0.64 1.82 7.52
CA ARG A 18 1.14 0.47 7.18
C ARG A 18 2.64 0.26 7.40
N ASP A 19 3.45 1.29 7.18
CA ASP A 19 4.89 1.27 7.46
C ASP A 19 5.18 1.56 8.95
N LEU A 20 4.38 2.43 9.56
CA LEU A 20 4.49 2.78 10.98
C LEU A 20 3.78 1.79 11.93
N THR A 21 2.87 0.92 11.49
CA THR A 21 2.43 -0.20 12.36
C THR A 21 3.49 -1.30 12.50
N HIS A 22 4.34 -1.54 11.48
CA HIS A 22 5.42 -2.51 11.62
C HIS A 22 6.71 -1.92 12.22
N GLN A 23 7.01 -0.62 12.00
CA GLN A 23 8.23 0.03 12.53
C GLN A 23 7.99 1.02 13.69
N GLN A 24 6.81 1.64 13.84
CA GLN A 24 6.49 2.66 14.86
C GLN A 24 5.71 2.12 16.06
N VAL A 25 5.15 0.91 16.00
CA VAL A 25 4.82 0.12 17.21
C VAL A 25 6.05 -0.04 18.12
N ALA A 26 7.26 0.14 17.58
CA ALA A 26 8.49 0.23 18.35
C ALA A 26 8.80 1.62 18.97
N HIS A 27 7.98 2.66 18.74
CA HIS A 27 8.28 4.05 19.13
C HIS A 27 7.19 4.75 19.97
N ASP A 28 5.91 4.37 19.89
CA ASP A 28 4.86 4.82 20.83
C ASP A 28 3.95 3.65 21.25
N GLU A 29 4.03 3.27 22.53
CA GLU A 29 3.30 2.13 23.11
C GLU A 29 1.77 2.38 23.16
N ALA A 30 1.33 3.63 23.28
CA ALA A 30 -0.09 3.96 23.37
C ALA A 30 -0.81 3.81 22.03
N ASP A 31 -0.18 4.30 20.95
CA ASP A 31 -0.73 4.19 19.60
C ASP A 31 -0.72 2.72 19.11
N ALA A 32 0.31 1.97 19.47
CA ALA A 32 0.39 0.53 19.21
C ALA A 32 -0.75 -0.26 19.88
N ALA A 33 -1.05 0.06 21.14
CA ALA A 33 -2.12 -0.58 21.89
C ALA A 33 -3.49 -0.24 21.30
N ALA A 34 -3.74 1.03 20.96
CA ALA A 34 -4.99 1.46 20.35
C ALA A 34 -5.22 0.81 18.97
N PHE A 35 -4.17 0.69 18.17
CA PHE A 35 -4.22 -0.05 16.90
C PHE A 35 -4.59 -1.52 17.14
N THR A 36 -3.90 -2.19 18.06
CA THR A 36 -4.10 -3.61 18.33
C THR A 36 -5.52 -3.87 18.83
N GLU A 37 -6.04 -2.99 19.68
CA GLU A 37 -7.44 -3.03 20.12
C GLU A 37 -8.39 -2.91 18.92
N ARG A 38 -8.21 -1.89 18.09
CA ARG A 38 -9.08 -1.68 16.92
C ARG A 38 -9.01 -2.82 15.90
N ALA A 39 -7.82 -3.33 15.63
CA ALA A 39 -7.62 -4.46 14.72
C ALA A 39 -8.25 -5.76 15.28
N GLY A 40 -8.23 -5.95 16.60
CA GLY A 40 -8.94 -7.04 17.27
C GLY A 40 -10.46 -6.92 17.13
N GLU A 41 -11.01 -5.73 17.39
CA GLU A 41 -12.43 -5.44 17.22
C GLU A 41 -12.89 -5.71 15.79
N LEU A 42 -12.15 -5.17 14.81
CA LEU A 42 -12.51 -5.32 13.40
C LEU A 42 -12.39 -6.77 12.94
N ARG A 43 -11.36 -7.49 13.41
CA ARG A 43 -11.22 -8.93 13.15
C ARG A 43 -12.45 -9.70 13.65
N ASP A 44 -12.92 -9.40 14.86
CA ASP A 44 -14.08 -10.07 15.44
C ASP A 44 -15.38 -9.70 14.73
N GLU A 45 -15.53 -8.45 14.30
CA GLU A 45 -16.65 -7.98 13.51
C GLU A 45 -16.71 -8.64 12.13
N VAL A 46 -15.57 -8.70 11.43
CA VAL A 46 -15.44 -9.42 10.14
C VAL A 46 -15.76 -10.90 10.32
N GLU A 47 -15.22 -11.55 11.35
CA GLU A 47 -15.50 -12.97 11.63
C GLU A 47 -16.99 -13.20 11.91
N PHE A 48 -17.63 -12.28 12.64
CA PHE A 48 -19.07 -12.35 12.89
C PHE A 48 -19.89 -12.21 11.61
N LEU A 49 -19.62 -11.16 10.81
CA LEU A 49 -20.32 -10.87 9.56
C LEU A 49 -20.21 -12.02 8.55
N LEU A 50 -19.03 -12.61 8.45
CA LEU A 50 -18.71 -13.66 7.47
C LEU A 50 -18.85 -15.08 8.04
N SER A 51 -19.30 -15.25 9.28
CA SER A 51 -19.45 -16.56 9.95
C SER A 51 -20.36 -17.55 9.20
N ARG A 52 -21.24 -17.04 8.33
CA ARG A 52 -22.15 -17.82 7.48
C ARG A 52 -21.88 -17.67 5.98
N GLY A 53 -20.75 -17.09 5.62
CA GLY A 53 -20.37 -16.76 4.25
C GLY A 53 -20.69 -15.32 3.85
N LEU A 54 -20.29 -14.96 2.63
CA LEU A 54 -20.55 -13.64 2.05
C LEU A 54 -22.00 -13.56 1.55
N SER A 55 -22.84 -12.82 2.27
CA SER A 55 -24.23 -12.54 1.91
C SER A 55 -24.39 -11.06 1.57
N GLU A 56 -25.46 -10.68 0.87
CA GLU A 56 -25.75 -9.26 0.53
C GLU A 56 -25.70 -8.34 1.76
N GLY A 57 -26.32 -8.74 2.88
CA GLY A 57 -26.25 -7.96 4.12
C GLY A 57 -24.87 -7.91 4.76
N ALA A 58 -24.02 -8.92 4.53
CA ALA A 58 -22.62 -8.88 4.97
C ALA A 58 -21.78 -7.98 4.06
N GLU A 59 -22.02 -8.00 2.75
CA GLU A 59 -21.38 -7.09 1.79
C GLU A 59 -21.71 -5.63 2.09
N GLU A 60 -22.98 -5.31 2.37
CA GLU A 60 -23.39 -3.96 2.77
C GLU A 60 -22.72 -3.50 4.06
N ALA A 61 -22.65 -4.38 5.07
CA ALA A 61 -22.02 -4.06 6.34
C ALA A 61 -20.49 -3.88 6.22
N LEU A 62 -19.82 -4.76 5.45
CA LEU A 62 -18.40 -4.63 5.16
C LEU A 62 -18.10 -3.37 4.34
N GLY A 63 -18.98 -3.01 3.40
CA GLY A 63 -18.92 -1.75 2.68
C GLY A 63 -19.01 -0.55 3.62
N ALA A 64 -19.99 -0.54 4.53
CA ALA A 64 -20.12 0.54 5.52
C ALA A 64 -18.88 0.68 6.43
N LEU A 65 -18.28 -0.44 6.85
CA LEU A 65 -17.03 -0.44 7.61
C LEU A 65 -15.87 0.15 6.80
N ALA A 66 -15.72 -0.27 5.54
CA ALA A 66 -14.68 0.22 4.64
C ALA A 66 -14.82 1.71 4.32
N GLU A 67 -16.03 2.24 4.22
CA GLU A 67 -16.28 3.68 3.94
C GLU A 67 -16.06 4.57 5.16
N GLN A 68 -16.27 4.04 6.36
CA GLN A 68 -16.25 4.84 7.58
C GLN A 68 -14.84 5.32 7.93
N ASP A 69 -13.85 4.42 7.84
CA ASP A 69 -12.46 4.74 8.13
C ASP A 69 -11.51 3.98 7.21
N MET A 70 -10.59 4.72 6.57
CA MET A 70 -9.57 4.15 5.70
C MET A 70 -8.65 3.18 6.46
N SER A 71 -8.42 3.42 7.75
CA SER A 71 -7.64 2.50 8.59
C SER A 71 -8.34 1.15 8.72
N ASP A 72 -9.66 1.14 8.96
CA ASP A 72 -10.44 -0.10 9.04
C ASP A 72 -10.39 -0.86 7.70
N PHE A 73 -10.55 -0.16 6.58
CA PHE A 73 -10.38 -0.76 5.26
C PHE A 73 -9.00 -1.43 5.10
N CYS A 74 -7.92 -0.77 5.53
CA CYS A 74 -6.59 -1.33 5.44
C CYS A 74 -6.39 -2.55 6.36
N ILE A 75 -6.99 -2.56 7.56
CA ILE A 75 -6.99 -3.74 8.45
C ILE A 75 -7.70 -4.90 7.75
N MET A 76 -8.85 -4.65 7.11
CA MET A 76 -9.56 -5.67 6.34
C MET A 76 -8.70 -6.25 5.22
N VAL A 77 -7.97 -5.40 4.49
CA VAL A 77 -7.00 -5.85 3.49
C VAL A 77 -5.93 -6.74 4.14
N ASP A 78 -5.31 -6.30 5.23
CA ASP A 78 -4.25 -7.08 5.90
C ASP A 78 -4.77 -8.43 6.45
N LEU A 79 -5.97 -8.44 7.03
CA LEU A 79 -6.65 -9.66 7.47
C LEU A 79 -6.95 -10.63 6.31
N SER A 80 -7.23 -10.10 5.11
CA SER A 80 -7.46 -10.92 3.91
C SER A 80 -6.16 -11.55 3.36
N GLN A 81 -5.01 -10.88 3.53
CA GLN A 81 -3.76 -11.19 2.83
C GLN A 81 -2.76 -12.06 3.65
N GLU A 82 -3.19 -12.72 4.72
CA GLU A 82 -2.31 -13.44 5.66
C GLU A 82 -1.12 -12.59 6.16
N MET A 83 -1.33 -11.28 6.29
CA MET A 83 -0.35 -10.40 6.89
C MET A 83 -0.30 -10.66 8.40
N ASP A 84 0.92 -10.74 8.95
CA ASP A 84 1.09 -10.89 10.40
C ASP A 84 0.76 -9.55 11.08
N LEU A 85 -0.39 -9.49 11.73
CA LEU A 85 -0.80 -8.36 12.56
C LEU A 85 -0.43 -8.70 14.01
N PRO A 86 0.55 -8.01 14.62
CA PRO A 86 1.04 -8.35 15.96
C PRO A 86 -0.09 -8.42 16.99
N GLY A 87 -0.21 -9.55 17.69
CA GLY A 87 -1.23 -9.73 18.72
C GLY A 87 -2.64 -10.05 18.20
N ILE A 88 -2.85 -10.08 16.88
CA ILE A 88 -4.14 -10.38 16.26
C ILE A 88 -4.14 -11.83 15.77
N THR A 89 -5.18 -12.58 16.15
CA THR A 89 -5.34 -13.94 15.66
C THR A 89 -5.78 -13.91 14.18
N PRO A 90 -5.13 -14.68 13.28
CA PRO A 90 -5.54 -14.74 11.88
C PRO A 90 -7.00 -15.18 11.71
N LEU A 91 -7.67 -14.66 10.69
CA LEU A 91 -9.01 -15.12 10.31
C LEU A 91 -9.00 -16.61 9.95
N ALA A 92 -10.12 -17.28 10.20
CA ALA A 92 -10.32 -18.62 9.67
C ALA A 92 -10.26 -18.60 8.14
N ASN A 93 -9.68 -19.64 7.52
CA ASN A 93 -9.48 -19.68 6.05
C ASN A 93 -10.77 -19.44 5.25
N ALA A 94 -11.91 -19.96 5.71
CA ALA A 94 -13.20 -19.72 5.06
C ALA A 94 -13.61 -18.24 5.10
N THR A 95 -13.53 -17.62 6.29
CA THR A 95 -13.82 -16.21 6.55
C THR A 95 -12.90 -15.31 5.71
N ARG A 96 -11.59 -15.62 5.70
CA ARG A 96 -10.60 -14.93 4.89
C ARG A 96 -10.94 -14.93 3.41
N LYS A 97 -11.30 -16.10 2.84
CA LYS A 97 -11.69 -16.20 1.43
C LYS A 97 -12.95 -15.40 1.09
N HIS A 98 -13.89 -15.28 2.01
CA HIS A 98 -15.07 -14.44 1.80
C HIS A 98 -14.73 -12.95 1.87
N LEU A 99 -13.78 -12.57 2.72
CA LEU A 99 -13.26 -11.20 2.74
C LEU A 99 -12.48 -10.87 1.46
N GLU A 100 -11.64 -11.81 0.97
CA GLU A 100 -10.97 -11.70 -0.34
C GLU A 100 -11.99 -11.50 -1.46
N GLN A 101 -13.07 -12.28 -1.49
CA GLN A 101 -14.16 -12.14 -2.47
C GLN A 101 -14.83 -10.75 -2.42
N PHE A 102 -15.06 -10.22 -1.22
CA PHE A 102 -15.59 -8.87 -1.06
C PHE A 102 -14.63 -7.81 -1.61
N LEU A 103 -13.35 -7.90 -1.27
CA LEU A 103 -12.30 -6.96 -1.69
C LEU A 103 -11.97 -7.05 -3.19
N ASP A 104 -12.28 -8.17 -3.84
CA ASP A 104 -12.11 -8.35 -5.29
C ASP A 104 -13.21 -7.66 -6.12
N HIS A 105 -14.29 -7.17 -5.48
CA HIS A 105 -15.32 -6.39 -6.17
C HIS A 105 -14.99 -4.89 -6.17
N GLU A 106 -15.38 -4.21 -7.26
CA GLU A 106 -15.30 -2.76 -7.32
C GLU A 106 -16.31 -2.11 -6.35
N PRO A 107 -15.97 -0.99 -5.67
CA PRO A 107 -14.75 -0.18 -5.85
C PRO A 107 -13.55 -0.62 -4.98
N TRP A 108 -13.72 -1.63 -4.12
CA TRP A 108 -12.74 -2.03 -3.09
C TRP A 108 -11.45 -2.54 -3.71
N HIS A 109 -11.55 -3.26 -4.82
CA HIS A 109 -10.40 -3.78 -5.53
C HIS A 109 -9.45 -2.66 -5.95
N SER A 110 -9.97 -1.62 -6.62
CA SER A 110 -9.16 -0.47 -7.03
C SER A 110 -8.54 0.24 -5.82
N LEU A 111 -9.30 0.42 -4.75
CA LEU A 111 -8.81 1.08 -3.53
C LEU A 111 -7.70 0.27 -2.81
N MET A 112 -7.82 -1.07 -2.80
CA MET A 112 -6.80 -1.97 -2.26
C MET A 112 -5.48 -1.83 -3.04
N VAL A 113 -5.56 -1.84 -4.37
CA VAL A 113 -4.39 -1.67 -5.23
C VAL A 113 -3.74 -0.30 -5.02
N ASP A 114 -4.54 0.77 -4.96
CA ASP A 114 -4.04 2.12 -4.67
C ASP A 114 -3.37 2.23 -3.30
N THR A 115 -3.90 1.50 -2.31
CA THR A 115 -3.30 1.43 -0.98
C THR A 115 -1.94 0.74 -1.03
N ASP A 116 -1.85 -0.41 -1.69
CA ASP A 116 -0.59 -1.16 -1.88
C ASP A 116 0.45 -0.34 -2.65
N LEU A 117 0.02 0.41 -3.69
CA LEU A 117 0.89 1.33 -4.44
C LEU A 117 1.46 2.43 -3.54
N THR A 118 0.60 3.06 -2.75
CA THR A 118 1.03 4.16 -1.88
C THR A 118 1.96 3.67 -0.78
N VAL A 119 1.75 2.46 -0.26
CA VAL A 119 2.66 1.83 0.71
C VAL A 119 4.01 1.50 0.05
N ALA A 120 4.01 0.99 -1.18
CA ALA A 120 5.25 0.77 -1.91
C ALA A 120 6.03 2.07 -2.11
N LEU A 121 5.37 3.18 -2.50
CA LEU A 121 5.98 4.51 -2.58
C LEU A 121 6.59 4.96 -1.25
N ALA A 122 5.88 4.76 -0.16
CA ALA A 122 6.34 5.13 1.18
C ALA A 122 7.59 4.37 1.59
N MET A 123 7.61 3.06 1.35
CA MET A 123 8.77 2.23 1.59
C MET A 123 9.97 2.66 0.73
N TYR A 124 9.72 3.09 -0.51
CA TYR A 124 10.77 3.64 -1.38
C TYR A 124 11.36 4.93 -0.84
N GLU A 125 10.53 5.86 -0.35
CA GLU A 125 11.01 7.10 0.25
C GLU A 125 11.81 6.83 1.53
N ASN A 126 11.33 5.94 2.40
CA ASN A 126 12.04 5.54 3.62
C ASN A 126 13.43 4.94 3.28
N LEU A 127 13.50 4.00 2.32
CA LEU A 127 14.76 3.45 1.84
C LEU A 127 15.70 4.53 1.26
N ALA A 128 15.14 5.57 0.62
CA ALA A 128 15.94 6.66 0.05
C ALA A 128 16.52 7.61 1.11
N MET A 129 15.83 7.80 2.23
CA MET A 129 16.27 8.67 3.33
C MET A 129 17.31 8.01 4.26
N ARG A 130 17.57 6.72 4.08
CA ARG A 130 18.49 5.95 4.92
C ARG A 130 19.94 6.11 4.49
N GLU A 131 20.81 6.42 5.45
CA GLU A 131 22.27 6.59 5.24
C GLU A 131 23.04 5.26 5.35
N ASP A 132 22.39 4.17 5.80
CA ASP A 132 22.99 2.86 5.98
C ASP A 132 22.96 2.00 4.70
N ASN A 133 24.14 1.51 4.27
CA ASN A 133 24.33 0.62 3.10
C ASN A 133 23.78 -0.82 3.32
N LEU A 134 22.75 -0.99 4.16
CA LEU A 134 22.12 -2.29 4.33
C LEU A 134 21.35 -2.66 3.04
N PRO A 135 21.34 -3.95 2.66
CA PRO A 135 20.52 -4.38 1.53
C PRO A 135 19.05 -4.07 1.80
N TRP A 136 18.35 -3.49 0.82
CA TRP A 136 16.96 -3.07 0.98
C TRP A 136 16.01 -4.21 1.41
N TYR A 137 16.32 -5.46 1.04
CA TYR A 137 15.54 -6.64 1.41
C TYR A 137 15.67 -7.00 2.91
N ASP A 138 16.74 -6.58 3.57
CA ASP A 138 16.91 -6.73 5.03
C ASP A 138 16.16 -5.62 5.79
N VAL A 139 15.92 -4.49 5.12
CA VAL A 139 15.28 -3.29 5.71
C VAL A 139 13.76 -3.29 5.52
N SER A 140 13.29 -3.79 4.38
CA SER A 140 11.88 -3.81 4.02
C SER A 140 11.48 -5.13 3.35
N PRO A 141 11.42 -6.24 4.12
CA PRO A 141 11.03 -7.55 3.57
C PRO A 141 9.59 -7.56 3.03
N ASN A 142 8.74 -6.66 3.54
CA ASN A 142 7.37 -6.49 3.06
C ASN A 142 7.29 -5.80 1.69
N LEU A 143 8.30 -5.03 1.29
CA LEU A 143 8.33 -4.35 -0.01
C LEU A 143 8.20 -5.36 -1.15
N VAL A 144 8.98 -6.45 -1.12
CA VAL A 144 8.91 -7.51 -2.15
C VAL A 144 7.50 -8.05 -2.31
N ARG A 145 6.82 -8.31 -1.19
CA ARG A 145 5.47 -8.89 -1.19
C ARG A 145 4.45 -7.88 -1.72
N ILE A 146 4.47 -6.65 -1.23
CA ILE A 146 3.55 -5.57 -1.65
C ILE A 146 3.74 -5.27 -3.13
N THR A 147 4.99 -5.12 -3.56
CA THR A 147 5.36 -4.98 -4.96
C THR A 147 4.84 -6.12 -5.82
N ALA A 148 5.02 -7.38 -5.41
CA ALA A 148 4.53 -8.52 -6.19
C ALA A 148 3.01 -8.50 -6.35
N ARG A 149 2.26 -8.08 -5.31
CA ARG A 149 0.79 -7.92 -5.39
C ARG A 149 0.38 -6.79 -6.32
N VAL A 150 1.04 -5.63 -6.21
CA VAL A 150 0.86 -4.52 -7.16
C VAL A 150 1.05 -5.01 -8.58
N LEU A 151 2.15 -5.72 -8.86
CA LEU A 151 2.43 -6.26 -10.19
C LEU A 151 1.38 -7.27 -10.65
N ASP A 152 0.70 -7.95 -9.73
CA ASP A 152 -0.33 -8.93 -10.06
C ASP A 152 -1.70 -8.32 -10.34
N GLN A 153 -2.05 -7.27 -9.60
CA GLN A 153 -3.41 -6.73 -9.54
C GLN A 153 -3.57 -5.36 -10.22
N ALA A 154 -2.48 -4.61 -10.43
CA ALA A 154 -2.55 -3.29 -11.03
C ALA A 154 -3.01 -3.34 -12.49
N ASN A 155 -3.88 -2.40 -12.84
CA ASN A 155 -4.28 -2.13 -14.22
C ASN A 155 -3.42 -0.99 -14.80
N VAL A 156 -3.70 -0.62 -16.04
CA VAL A 156 -2.96 0.44 -16.76
C VAL A 156 -3.06 1.80 -16.05
N GLU A 157 -4.21 2.13 -15.45
CA GLU A 157 -4.41 3.41 -14.76
C GLU A 157 -3.64 3.46 -13.43
N HIS A 158 -3.70 2.38 -12.65
CA HIS A 158 -2.90 2.20 -11.42
C HIS A 158 -1.41 2.36 -11.71
N LEU A 159 -0.90 1.72 -12.78
CA LEU A 159 0.50 1.82 -13.17
C LEU A 159 0.89 3.24 -13.59
N ARG A 160 0.05 3.94 -14.37
CA ARG A 160 0.31 5.33 -14.77
C ARG A 160 0.36 6.27 -13.56
N ARG A 161 -0.57 6.10 -12.62
CA ARG A 161 -0.61 6.89 -11.37
C ARG A 161 0.65 6.64 -10.55
N PHE A 162 1.00 5.39 -10.30
CA PHE A 162 2.21 5.02 -9.56
C PHE A 162 3.49 5.59 -10.19
N ALA A 163 3.64 5.47 -11.51
CA ALA A 163 4.79 6.05 -12.21
C ALA A 163 4.82 7.58 -12.12
N GLY A 164 3.66 8.23 -12.19
CA GLY A 164 3.53 9.68 -12.00
C GLY A 164 3.91 10.14 -10.60
N GLU A 165 3.50 9.40 -9.55
CA GLU A 165 3.87 9.68 -8.17
C GLU A 165 5.36 9.43 -7.92
N LEU A 166 5.95 8.36 -8.48
CA LEU A 166 7.39 8.13 -8.45
C LEU A 166 8.18 9.27 -9.11
N GLN A 167 7.69 9.75 -10.26
CA GLN A 167 8.27 10.91 -10.95
C GLN A 167 8.16 12.17 -10.10
N ALA A 168 6.99 12.44 -9.53
CA ALA A 168 6.78 13.58 -8.66
C ALA A 168 7.70 13.53 -7.43
N LEU A 169 7.84 12.35 -6.81
CA LEU A 169 8.77 12.13 -5.71
C LEU A 169 10.21 12.47 -6.13
N HIS A 170 10.66 11.99 -7.30
CA HIS A 170 11.99 12.29 -7.83
C HIS A 170 12.21 13.79 -8.11
N ASP A 171 11.19 14.47 -8.66
CA ASP A 171 11.27 15.89 -9.02
C ASP A 171 11.20 16.83 -7.81
N HIS A 172 10.46 16.43 -6.77
CA HIS A 172 10.22 17.26 -5.57
C HIS A 172 11.13 16.91 -4.39
N SER A 173 11.78 15.74 -4.42
CA SER A 173 12.79 15.41 -3.42
C SER A 173 14.00 16.33 -3.60
N ALA A 174 14.28 17.18 -2.60
CA ALA A 174 15.52 17.94 -2.51
C ALA A 174 16.77 17.03 -2.34
N PHE A 175 16.57 15.72 -2.29
CA PHE A 175 17.56 14.67 -2.16
C PHE A 175 17.59 13.86 -3.45
N GLU A 176 18.77 13.61 -4.01
CA GLU A 176 18.90 12.61 -5.08
C GLU A 176 18.53 11.24 -4.48
N LEU A 177 17.45 10.61 -4.98
CA LEU A 177 17.14 9.22 -4.65
C LEU A 177 18.41 8.39 -4.87
N PRO A 178 18.84 7.56 -3.89
CA PRO A 178 19.97 6.66 -4.08
C PRO A 178 19.77 5.85 -5.37
N GLN A 179 20.81 5.74 -6.19
CA GLN A 179 20.72 5.12 -7.51
C GLN A 179 20.06 3.72 -7.47
N ALA A 180 20.34 2.93 -6.43
CA ALA A 180 19.76 1.61 -6.23
C ALA A 180 18.21 1.65 -6.05
N VAL A 181 17.68 2.69 -5.41
CA VAL A 181 16.24 2.89 -5.21
C VAL A 181 15.58 3.29 -6.53
N ALA A 182 16.20 4.19 -7.28
CA ALA A 182 15.72 4.60 -8.60
C ALA A 182 15.73 3.44 -9.62
N GLU A 183 16.76 2.59 -9.59
CA GLU A 183 16.85 1.38 -10.42
C GLU A 183 15.77 0.35 -10.06
N LEU A 184 15.48 0.16 -8.76
CA LEU A 184 14.43 -0.74 -8.30
C LEU A 184 13.03 -0.25 -8.73
N ALA A 185 12.73 1.04 -8.54
CA ALA A 185 11.46 1.63 -8.95
C ALA A 185 11.24 1.52 -10.48
N ARG A 186 12.29 1.77 -11.27
CA ARG A 186 12.26 1.60 -12.73
C ARG A 186 12.04 0.14 -13.12
N TYR A 187 12.76 -0.79 -12.49
CA TYR A 187 12.58 -2.22 -12.72
C TYR A 187 11.13 -2.67 -12.49
N LEU A 188 10.46 -2.15 -11.45
CA LEU A 188 9.05 -2.46 -11.21
C LEU A 188 8.13 -1.97 -12.30
N VAL A 189 8.25 -0.70 -12.68
CA VAL A 189 7.37 -0.10 -13.69
C VAL A 189 7.58 -0.74 -15.06
N ASP A 190 8.82 -1.05 -15.43
CA ASP A 190 9.13 -1.77 -16.66
C ASP A 190 8.53 -3.17 -16.65
N THR A 191 8.66 -3.90 -15.54
CA THR A 191 8.08 -5.25 -15.38
C THR A 191 6.55 -5.21 -15.44
N ALA A 192 5.93 -4.23 -14.77
CA ALA A 192 4.48 -4.04 -14.79
C ALA A 192 3.98 -3.71 -16.21
N ALA A 193 4.66 -2.79 -16.91
CA ALA A 193 4.31 -2.38 -18.26
C ALA A 193 4.43 -3.54 -19.25
N GLN A 194 5.49 -4.34 -19.15
CA GLN A 194 5.68 -5.53 -19.96
C GLN A 194 4.55 -6.55 -19.76
N ARG A 195 4.14 -6.80 -18.50
CA ARG A 195 3.02 -7.69 -18.19
C ARG A 195 1.70 -7.18 -18.77
N LEU A 196 1.45 -5.88 -18.65
CA LEU A 196 0.23 -5.24 -19.15
C LEU A 196 0.24 -5.01 -20.67
N GLY A 197 1.34 -5.31 -21.36
CA GLY A 197 1.47 -5.15 -22.81
C GLY A 197 1.47 -3.69 -23.26
N ILE A 198 1.96 -2.78 -22.41
CA ILE A 198 2.05 -1.34 -22.71
C ILE A 198 3.50 -0.86 -22.73
N GLU A 199 3.73 0.30 -23.34
CA GLU A 199 5.02 1.00 -23.21
C GLU A 199 5.20 1.50 -21.77
N PRO A 200 6.37 1.30 -21.15
CA PRO A 200 6.60 1.76 -19.78
C PRO A 200 6.47 3.28 -19.69
N PRO A 201 5.69 3.79 -18.73
CA PRO A 201 5.65 5.22 -18.48
C PRO A 201 7.03 5.70 -18.05
N SER A 202 7.46 6.86 -18.58
CA SER A 202 8.76 7.45 -18.25
C SER A 202 8.85 7.76 -16.76
N ILE A 203 9.81 7.14 -16.07
CA ILE A 203 10.26 7.55 -14.74
C ILE A 203 11.64 8.18 -14.87
N GLY A 204 11.71 9.47 -14.60
CA GLY A 204 12.91 10.27 -14.42
C GLY A 204 13.97 9.94 -15.45
N ALA A 205 13.78 10.39 -16.69
CA ALA A 205 14.93 10.55 -17.56
C ALA A 205 15.83 11.61 -16.90
N ARG A 206 16.98 11.20 -16.37
CA ARG A 206 18.04 12.16 -16.04
C ARG A 206 18.22 13.02 -17.30
N PRO A 207 18.09 14.35 -17.26
CA PRO A 207 18.45 15.15 -18.42
C PRO A 207 19.87 14.73 -18.81
N PRO A 208 20.15 14.52 -20.11
CA PRO A 208 21.49 14.15 -20.54
C PRO A 208 22.45 15.16 -19.90
N ALA A 209 23.49 14.65 -19.24
CA ALA A 209 24.49 15.51 -18.63
C ALA A 209 24.92 16.54 -19.68
N GLU A 210 24.66 17.82 -19.43
CA GLU A 210 25.07 18.89 -20.33
C GLU A 210 26.59 18.75 -20.54
N GLY A 211 27.01 18.32 -21.73
CA GLY A 211 28.42 18.23 -22.08
C GLY A 211 28.98 16.90 -22.60
N GLN A 212 28.15 15.99 -23.15
CA GLN A 212 28.68 14.95 -24.06
C GLN A 212 28.19 15.17 -25.50
N THR A 213 28.87 16.08 -26.19
CA THR A 213 28.98 16.16 -27.65
C THR A 213 30.43 16.33 -28.03
#